data_AF-H3ZQ59-F1
#
_entry.id   AF-H3ZQ59-F1
#
_cell.length_a   1.000
_cell.length_b   1.000
_cell.length_c   1.000
_cell.angle_alpha   90.00
_cell.angle_beta   90.00
_cell.angle_gamma   90.00
#
_symmetry.space_group_name_H-M   'P 1'
#
loop_
_entity.id
_entity.type
_entity.pdbx_description
1 polymer ?
#
loop_
_entity_poly.entity_id
_entity_poly.type
_entity_poly.pdbx_seq_one_letter_code
_entity_poly.pdbx_strand_id
1 'polypeptide(L)'
;MHIIQRMLLTTKFCPNIPKGFRISNVKIIEDRLYFVATYVETKFLWVRTNGNLYLIKEGSVRKARVASISGSALGAGFWVDANDKYVVVAYFLTNEEGKKKNGLCVFTSEYLIKIACKSLDKTPENVKIEGRTTYVKFRDGSIRAYKIIAP
;
A
#
# COMPACT_ATOMS: atom_id res chain seq x y z
N MET A 1 19.15 -36.99 1.10
CA MET A 1 19.49 -35.77 1.86
C MET A 1 18.59 -34.64 1.37
N HIS A 2 17.44 -34.43 2.01
CA HIS A 2 16.52 -33.33 1.70
C HIS A 2 16.61 -32.32 2.84
N ILE A 3 17.44 -31.29 2.65
CA ILE A 3 17.45 -30.14 3.55
C ILE A 3 16.28 -29.28 3.11
N ILE A 4 15.11 -29.56 3.69
CA ILE A 4 14.01 -28.60 3.75
C ILE A 4 14.52 -27.48 4.65
N GLN A 5 15.12 -26.46 4.05
CA GLN A 5 15.56 -25.27 4.73
C GLN A 5 14.31 -24.55 5.24
N ARG A 6 13.95 -24.87 6.48
CA ARG A 6 12.90 -24.20 7.25
C ARG A 6 13.13 -22.70 7.14
N MET A 7 12.22 -22.02 6.45
CA MET A 7 12.09 -20.57 6.45
C MET A 7 11.85 -20.13 7.90
N LEU A 8 12.91 -19.68 8.56
CA LEU A 8 12.86 -19.03 9.87
C LEU A 8 12.23 -17.64 9.68
N LEU A 9 10.90 -17.59 9.67
CA LEU A 9 10.12 -16.36 9.81
C LEU A 9 10.24 -15.83 11.25
N THR A 10 11.43 -15.38 11.64
CA THR A 10 11.65 -14.59 12.86
C THR A 10 12.24 -13.23 12.52
N THR A 11 11.84 -12.65 11.39
CA THR A 11 12.16 -11.25 11.08
C THR A 11 11.24 -10.34 11.89
N LYS A 12 11.77 -9.80 12.99
CA LYS A 12 11.11 -8.70 13.71
C LYS A 12 11.40 -7.40 12.95
N PHE A 13 10.34 -6.71 12.55
CA PHE A 13 10.44 -5.41 11.89
C PHE A 13 9.62 -4.37 12.65
N CYS A 14 10.27 -3.29 13.04
CA CYS A 14 9.64 -2.12 13.63
C CYS A 14 9.75 -0.97 12.61
N PRO A 15 8.64 -0.51 12.01
CA PRO A 15 8.72 0.60 11.07
C PRO A 15 9.21 1.86 11.78
N ASN A 16 10.17 2.54 11.17
CA ASN A 16 10.66 3.84 11.63
C ASN A 16 9.64 4.94 11.27
N ILE A 17 8.47 4.90 11.92
CA ILE A 17 7.36 5.85 11.82
C ILE A 17 6.80 6.12 13.23
N PRO A 18 6.09 7.25 13.42
CA PRO A 18 5.54 7.60 14.73
C PRO A 18 4.70 6.47 15.35
N LYS A 19 4.68 6.42 16.69
CA LYS A 19 3.80 5.52 17.45
C LYS A 19 2.33 5.74 17.03
N GLY A 20 1.54 4.67 17.00
CA GLY A 20 0.12 4.73 16.63
C GLY A 20 -0.15 4.60 15.13
N PHE A 21 0.81 4.07 14.35
CA PHE A 21 0.55 3.72 12.96
C PHE A 21 -0.43 2.55 12.82
N ARG A 22 -1.14 2.51 11.70
CA ARG A 22 -2.09 1.44 11.36
C ARG A 22 -1.66 0.73 10.08
N ILE A 23 -1.67 -0.60 10.12
CA ILE A 23 -1.54 -1.44 8.93
C ILE A 23 -2.93 -2.01 8.62
N SER A 24 -3.41 -1.79 7.39
CA SER A 24 -4.75 -2.26 6.98
C SER A 24 -4.72 -3.61 6.27
N ASN A 25 -3.63 -3.93 5.59
CA ASN A 25 -3.49 -5.13 4.78
C ASN A 25 -2.00 -5.48 4.60
N VAL A 26 -1.73 -6.78 4.47
CA VAL A 26 -0.39 -7.35 4.24
C VAL A 26 -0.49 -8.33 3.08
N LYS A 27 0.48 -8.29 2.18
CA LYS A 27 0.65 -9.26 1.09
C LYS A 27 2.01 -9.92 1.21
N ILE A 28 2.03 -11.25 1.14
CA ILE A 28 3.26 -12.05 1.09
C ILE A 28 3.29 -12.77 -0.25
N ILE A 29 4.44 -12.71 -0.93
CA ILE A 29 4.75 -13.49 -2.13
C ILE A 29 6.21 -13.95 -2.01
N GLU A 30 6.41 -15.27 -1.98
CA GLU A 30 7.73 -15.88 -1.75
C GLU A 30 8.36 -15.34 -0.46
N ASP A 31 9.49 -14.62 -0.57
CA ASP A 31 10.25 -14.00 0.51
C ASP A 31 9.97 -12.50 0.69
N ARG A 32 9.02 -11.95 -0.08
CA ARG A 32 8.68 -10.52 -0.10
C ARG A 32 7.41 -10.26 0.68
N LEU A 33 7.51 -9.38 1.68
CA LEU A 33 6.39 -8.92 2.50
C LEU A 33 6.09 -7.45 2.18
N TYR A 34 4.88 -7.19 1.70
CA TYR A 34 4.37 -5.86 1.40
C TYR A 34 3.26 -5.47 2.37
N PHE A 35 3.28 -4.23 2.83
CA PHE A 35 2.19 -3.65 3.61
C PHE A 35 2.23 -2.15 3.52
N VAL A 36 1.09 -1.51 3.81
CA VAL A 36 1.03 -0.05 3.92
C VAL A 36 0.83 0.35 5.37
N ALA A 37 1.75 1.16 5.89
CA ALA A 37 1.59 1.79 7.18
C ALA A 37 1.02 3.19 7.01
N THR A 38 -0.09 3.44 7.70
CA THR A 38 -0.73 4.75 7.81
C THR A 38 -0.29 5.40 9.10
N TYR A 39 0.18 6.64 9.05
CA TYR A 39 0.58 7.39 10.24
C TYR A 39 0.31 8.88 10.07
N VAL A 40 0.11 9.56 11.20
CA VAL A 40 -0.03 11.01 11.26
C VAL A 40 1.35 11.61 11.53
N GLU A 41 1.73 12.58 10.71
CA GLU A 41 2.90 13.42 10.91
C GLU A 41 2.41 14.81 11.35
N THR A 42 2.82 15.22 12.55
CA THR A 42 2.51 16.53 13.11
C THR A 42 3.78 17.35 13.17
N LYS A 43 3.76 18.53 12.54
CA LYS A 43 4.78 19.57 12.70
C LYS A 43 4.10 20.86 13.16
N PHE A 44 4.90 21.83 13.61
CA PHE A 44 4.43 23.04 14.29
C PHE A 44 3.24 23.76 13.63
N LEU A 45 3.16 23.76 12.30
CA LEU A 45 2.08 24.44 11.54
C LEU A 45 1.25 23.52 10.66
N TRP A 46 1.47 22.21 10.68
CA TRP A 46 0.72 21.31 9.80
C TRP A 46 0.64 19.88 10.33
N VAL A 47 -0.53 19.29 10.12
CA VAL A 47 -0.81 17.88 10.32
C VAL A 47 -0.99 17.23 8.95
N ARG A 48 -0.43 16.04 8.76
CA ARG A 48 -0.63 15.25 7.54
C ARG A 48 -0.74 13.78 7.87
N THR A 49 -1.76 13.13 7.33
CA THR A 49 -1.82 11.68 7.30
C THR A 49 -1.10 11.16 6.07
N ASN A 50 -0.19 10.21 6.26
CA ASN A 50 0.62 9.57 5.23
C ASN A 50 0.30 8.08 5.16
N GLY A 51 0.30 7.52 3.95
CA GLY A 51 0.35 6.07 3.72
C GLY A 51 1.62 5.70 2.97
N ASN A 52 2.51 4.95 3.61
CA ASN A 52 3.75 4.47 3.01
C ASN A 52 3.69 2.96 2.79
N LEU A 53 3.95 2.54 1.56
CA LEU A 53 4.16 1.14 1.19
C LEU A 53 5.56 0.73 1.65
N TYR A 54 5.64 -0.41 2.30
CA TYR A 54 6.87 -1.06 2.73
C TYR A 54 7.05 -2.36 1.96
N LEU A 55 8.30 -2.69 1.69
CA LEU A 55 8.77 -4.00 1.25
C LEU A 55 9.83 -4.46 2.25
N ILE A 56 9.65 -5.66 2.78
CA ILE A 56 10.67 -6.38 3.53
C ILE A 56 11.08 -7.59 2.70
N LYS A 57 12.39 -7.71 2.43
CA LYS A 57 13.00 -8.81 1.67
C LYS A 57 14.41 -9.06 2.20
N GLU A 58 14.72 -10.30 2.59
CA GLU A 58 16.07 -10.70 3.05
C GLU A 58 16.67 -9.78 4.12
N GLY A 59 15.84 -9.30 5.06
CA GLY A 59 16.27 -8.36 6.10
C GLY A 59 16.45 -6.91 5.64
N SER A 60 16.37 -6.63 4.34
CA SER A 60 16.32 -5.27 3.80
C SER A 60 14.91 -4.69 3.85
N VAL A 61 14.83 -3.38 4.05
CA VAL A 61 13.56 -2.65 4.12
C VAL A 61 13.58 -1.52 3.10
N ARG A 62 12.58 -1.50 2.22
CA ARG A 62 12.33 -0.41 1.28
C ARG A 62 10.99 0.24 1.60
N LYS A 63 10.86 1.53 1.31
CA LYS A 63 9.60 2.26 1.48
C LYS A 63 9.36 3.25 0.34
N ALA A 64 8.10 3.42 -0.02
CA ALA A 64 7.64 4.44 -0.96
C ALA A 64 6.33 5.07 -0.48
N ARG A 65 6.16 6.38 -0.65
CA ARG A 65 4.91 7.05 -0.32
C ARG A 65 3.83 6.67 -1.34
N VAL A 66 2.72 6.10 -0.88
CA VAL A 66 1.53 5.85 -1.70
C VAL A 66 0.77 7.15 -1.88
N ALA A 67 0.25 7.70 -0.79
CA ALA A 67 -0.59 8.88 -0.78
C ALA A 67 -0.49 9.64 0.54
N SER A 68 -1.00 10.87 0.54
CA SER A 68 -1.15 11.67 1.74
C SER A 68 -2.31 12.67 1.62
N ILE A 69 -2.84 13.07 2.79
CA ILE A 69 -3.88 14.09 2.93
C ILE A 69 -3.52 15.04 4.07
N SER A 70 -3.83 16.33 3.93
CA SER A 70 -3.69 17.31 5.00
C SER A 70 -4.67 17.02 6.13
N GLY A 71 -4.28 17.36 7.36
CA GLY A 71 -5.06 17.10 8.56
C GLY A 71 -4.97 15.66 9.05
N SER A 72 -5.65 15.41 10.16
CA SER A 72 -5.83 14.07 10.70
C SER A 72 -6.85 13.30 9.86
N ALA A 73 -6.55 12.05 9.52
CA ALA A 73 -7.50 11.22 8.81
C ALA A 73 -8.56 10.67 9.78
N LEU A 74 -9.83 10.96 9.50
CA LEU A 74 -10.97 10.27 10.09
C LEU A 74 -11.17 8.87 9.50
N GLY A 75 -10.76 8.70 8.24
CA GLY A 75 -10.82 7.42 7.54
C GLY A 75 -9.59 7.21 6.69
N ALA A 76 -8.95 6.04 6.83
CA ALA A 76 -7.85 5.63 5.99
C ALA A 76 -7.91 4.12 5.77
N GLY A 77 -7.75 3.72 4.52
CA GLY A 77 -7.62 2.32 4.14
C GLY A 77 -6.71 2.17 2.95
N PHE A 78 -5.88 1.13 3.00
CA PHE A 78 -4.92 0.77 1.98
C PHE A 78 -4.96 -0.73 1.79
N TRP A 79 -5.18 -1.16 0.55
CA TRP A 79 -5.19 -2.56 0.16
C TRP A 79 -4.07 -2.78 -0.82
N VAL A 80 -3.28 -3.83 -0.59
CA VAL A 80 -2.12 -4.15 -1.40
C VAL A 80 -2.28 -5.53 -2.02
N ASP A 81 -1.96 -5.64 -3.30
CA ASP A 81 -1.71 -6.93 -3.94
C ASP A 81 -0.45 -6.83 -4.79
N ALA A 82 0.17 -7.96 -5.08
CA ALA A 82 1.44 -8.01 -5.77
C ALA A 82 1.58 -9.28 -6.59
N ASN A 83 2.33 -9.18 -7.67
CA ASN A 83 2.86 -10.30 -8.44
C ASN A 83 4.38 -10.18 -8.59
N ASP A 84 4.96 -10.97 -9.49
CA ASP A 84 6.39 -11.00 -9.78
C ASP A 84 6.95 -9.62 -10.15
N LYS A 85 6.20 -8.80 -10.91
CA LYS A 85 6.67 -7.53 -11.50
C LYS A 85 6.15 -6.27 -10.83
N TYR A 86 4.95 -6.31 -10.27
CA TYR A 86 4.23 -5.12 -9.83
C TYR A 86 3.63 -5.30 -8.44
N VAL A 87 3.54 -4.18 -7.73
CA VAL A 87 2.75 -4.03 -6.51
C VAL A 87 1.71 -2.95 -6.75
N VAL A 88 0.46 -3.27 -6.46
CA VAL A 88 -0.67 -2.36 -6.62
C VAL A 88 -1.22 -2.00 -5.26
N VAL A 89 -1.52 -0.71 -5.08
CA VAL A 89 -2.12 -0.20 -3.85
C VAL A 89 -3.35 0.61 -4.20
N ALA A 90 -4.53 0.09 -3.84
CA ALA A 90 -5.76 0.87 -3.82
C ALA A 90 -5.92 1.51 -2.44
N TYR A 91 -6.39 2.75 -2.38
CA TYR A 91 -6.51 3.48 -1.13
C TYR A 91 -7.70 4.44 -1.09
N PHE A 92 -8.15 4.73 0.13
CA PHE A 92 -8.96 5.88 0.43
C PHE A 92 -8.42 6.62 1.65
N LEU A 93 -8.55 7.94 1.62
CA LEU A 93 -8.24 8.85 2.72
C LEU A 93 -9.39 9.85 2.86
N THR A 94 -9.78 10.14 4.09
CA THR A 94 -10.77 11.15 4.43
C THR A 94 -10.30 11.90 5.67
N ASN A 95 -10.23 13.22 5.62
CA ASN A 95 -9.82 14.05 6.75
C ASN A 95 -11.03 14.68 7.47
N GLU A 96 -10.76 15.40 8.55
CA GLU A 96 -11.76 16.10 9.38
C GLU A 96 -12.51 17.21 8.64
N GLU A 97 -11.92 17.79 7.60
CA GLU A 97 -12.53 18.80 6.73
C GLU A 97 -13.45 18.19 5.65
N GLY A 98 -13.66 16.87 5.67
CA GLY A 98 -14.46 16.15 4.67
C GLY A 98 -13.77 15.97 3.32
N LYS A 99 -12.49 16.36 3.16
CA LYS A 99 -11.71 16.11 1.94
C LYS A 99 -11.48 14.62 1.78
N LYS A 100 -11.75 14.11 0.58
CA LYS A 100 -11.60 12.70 0.22
C LYS A 100 -10.52 12.53 -0.84
N LYS A 101 -9.68 11.51 -0.72
CA LYS A 101 -8.77 11.06 -1.77
C LYS A 101 -8.87 9.56 -1.92
N ASN A 102 -9.39 9.12 -3.06
CA ASN A 102 -9.37 7.71 -3.45
C ASN A 102 -8.38 7.54 -4.60
N GLY A 103 -7.63 6.46 -4.62
CA GLY A 103 -6.70 6.23 -5.71
C GLY A 103 -6.21 4.81 -5.84
N LEU A 104 -5.56 4.56 -6.96
CA LEU A 104 -4.83 3.33 -7.29
C LEU A 104 -3.42 3.72 -7.71
N CYS A 105 -2.41 3.21 -7.03
CA CYS A 105 -1.00 3.41 -7.40
C CYS A 105 -0.34 2.07 -7.73
N VAL A 106 0.57 2.09 -8.68
CA VAL A 106 1.34 0.92 -9.13
C VAL A 106 2.81 1.19 -8.93
N PHE A 107 3.53 0.20 -8.43
CA PHE A 107 4.96 0.23 -8.16
C PHE A 107 5.64 -0.98 -8.78
N THR A 108 6.95 -0.90 -9.03
CA THR A 108 7.76 -2.09 -9.28
C THR A 108 7.83 -2.94 -8.02
N SER A 109 7.76 -4.27 -8.16
CA SER A 109 7.72 -5.21 -7.04
C SER A 109 9.02 -5.21 -6.23
N GLU A 110 10.17 -5.15 -6.88
CA GLU A 110 11.46 -5.24 -6.21
C GLU A 110 11.88 -3.91 -5.57
N TYR A 111 11.73 -2.80 -6.28
CA TYR A 111 12.37 -1.52 -5.88
C TYR A 111 11.37 -0.48 -5.36
N LEU A 112 10.07 -0.78 -5.38
CA LEU A 112 9.00 0.16 -5.05
C LEU A 112 9.09 1.48 -5.85
N ILE A 113 9.57 1.41 -7.09
CA ILE A 113 9.58 2.57 -8.00
C ILE A 113 8.13 2.82 -8.42
N LYS A 114 7.61 4.01 -8.10
CA LYS A 114 6.24 4.38 -8.48
C LYS A 114 6.15 4.54 -10.00
N ILE A 115 5.32 3.70 -10.62
CA ILE A 115 5.08 3.72 -12.08
C ILE A 115 3.99 4.73 -12.40
N ALA A 116 2.84 4.61 -11.74
CA ALA A 116 1.68 5.47 -12.01
C ALA A 116 0.75 5.55 -10.79
N CYS A 117 -0.05 6.61 -10.74
CA CYS A 117 -1.19 6.72 -9.84
C CYS A 117 -2.39 7.28 -10.59
N LYS A 118 -3.58 6.74 -10.30
CA LYS A 118 -4.87 7.18 -10.84
C LYS A 118 -5.81 7.55 -9.71
N SER A 119 -6.48 8.69 -9.84
CA SER A 119 -7.60 9.06 -8.96
C SER A 119 -8.81 8.17 -9.24
N LEU A 120 -9.51 7.76 -8.20
CA LEU A 120 -10.74 6.98 -8.29
C LEU A 120 -11.93 7.85 -7.87
N ASP A 121 -13.01 7.79 -8.63
CA ASP A 121 -14.31 8.42 -8.32
C ASP A 121 -15.01 7.75 -7.13
N LYS A 122 -14.74 6.47 -6.91
CA LYS A 122 -15.36 5.64 -5.86
C LYS A 122 -14.35 5.20 -4.81
N THR A 123 -14.84 4.93 -3.59
CA THR A 123 -14.00 4.44 -2.48
C THR A 123 -13.68 2.95 -2.68
N PRO A 124 -12.40 2.57 -2.85
CA PRO A 124 -12.03 1.18 -2.96
C PRO A 124 -12.25 0.43 -1.64
N GLU A 125 -12.44 -0.89 -1.75
CA GLU A 125 -12.57 -1.84 -0.64
C GLU A 125 -11.55 -2.97 -0.76
N ASN A 126 -11.06 -3.28 -1.97
CA ASN A 126 -10.01 -4.27 -2.18
C ASN A 126 -9.32 -4.07 -3.54
N VAL A 127 -8.17 -4.70 -3.74
CA VAL A 127 -7.45 -4.76 -5.01
C VAL A 127 -6.89 -6.15 -5.27
N LYS A 128 -6.88 -6.56 -6.54
CA LYS A 128 -6.14 -7.74 -7.02
C LYS A 128 -5.36 -7.42 -8.29
N ILE A 129 -4.25 -8.10 -8.51
CA ILE A 129 -3.48 -8.01 -9.76
C ILE A 129 -3.27 -9.39 -10.40
N GLU A 130 -3.55 -9.47 -11.71
CA GLU A 130 -3.27 -10.64 -12.54
C GLU A 130 -2.55 -10.18 -13.81
N GLY A 131 -1.30 -10.64 -13.98
CA GLY A 131 -0.42 -10.16 -15.05
C GLY A 131 -0.25 -8.63 -15.03
N ARG A 132 -0.81 -7.95 -16.03
CA ARG A 132 -0.80 -6.47 -16.15
C ARG A 132 -2.16 -5.84 -15.89
N THR A 133 -3.13 -6.58 -15.37
CA THR A 133 -4.48 -6.09 -15.11
C THR A 133 -4.71 -6.02 -13.61
N THR A 134 -5.16 -4.86 -13.14
CA THR A 134 -5.53 -4.61 -11.75
C THR A 134 -7.05 -4.54 -11.64
N TYR A 135 -7.64 -5.31 -10.74
CA TYR A 135 -9.06 -5.29 -10.44
C TYR A 135 -9.27 -4.60 -9.10
N VAL A 136 -10.09 -3.55 -9.09
CA VAL A 136 -10.45 -2.83 -7.87
C VAL A 136 -11.91 -3.13 -7.55
N LYS A 137 -12.16 -3.67 -6.36
CA LYS A 137 -13.50 -3.79 -5.79
C LYS A 137 -13.80 -2.52 -5.01
N PHE A 138 -14.95 -1.90 -5.26
CA PHE A 138 -15.40 -0.69 -4.58
C PHE A 138 -16.45 -1.02 -3.51
N ARG A 139 -16.63 -0.11 -2.54
CA ARG A 139 -17.58 -0.28 -1.44
C ARG A 139 -19.04 -0.40 -1.87
N ASP A 140 -19.38 0.05 -3.07
CA ASP A 140 -20.72 -0.12 -3.67
C ASP A 140 -20.91 -1.48 -4.35
N GLY A 141 -19.93 -2.38 -4.22
CA GLY A 141 -19.95 -3.73 -4.80
C GLY A 141 -19.45 -3.79 -6.24
N SER A 142 -19.27 -2.66 -6.92
CA SER A 142 -18.77 -2.65 -8.30
C SER A 142 -17.30 -3.07 -8.39
N ILE A 143 -16.92 -3.69 -9.51
CA ILE A 143 -15.54 -4.07 -9.81
C ILE A 143 -15.14 -3.38 -11.11
N ARG A 144 -13.96 -2.74 -11.15
CA ARG A 144 -13.39 -2.18 -12.37
C ARG A 144 -11.98 -2.70 -12.59
N ALA A 145 -11.66 -2.95 -13.86
CA ALA A 145 -10.33 -3.37 -14.29
C ALA A 145 -9.52 -2.19 -14.84
N TYR A 146 -8.23 -2.17 -14.54
CA TYR A 146 -7.27 -1.16 -14.97
C TYR A 146 -6.03 -1.87 -15.52
N LYS A 147 -5.68 -1.58 -16.78
CA LYS A 147 -4.47 -2.12 -17.40
C LYS A 147 -3.27 -1.26 -17.03
N ILE A 148 -2.18 -1.90 -16.59
CA ILE A 148 -0.90 -1.27 -16.33
C ILE A 148 -0.23 -1.03 -17.69
N ILE A 149 -0.03 0.24 -18.01
CA ILE A 149 0.73 0.69 -19.18
C ILE A 149 2.07 1.17 -18.63
N ALA A 150 3.06 0.28 -18.67
CA ALA A 150 4.42 0.54 -18.25
C ALA A 150 5.35 -0.01 -19.35
N PRO A 151 6.52 0.63 -19.59
CA PRO A 151 7.57 0.07 -20.43
C PRO A 151 7.91 -1.38 -20.05
#